data_AF-A0A3M4Q4G3-F1
#
_entry.id   AF-A0A3M4Q4G3-F1
#
_cell.length_a   1.000
_cell.length_b   1.000
_cell.length_c   1.000
_cell.angle_alpha   90.00
_cell.angle_beta   90.00
_cell.angle_gamma   90.00
#
_symmetry.space_group_name_H-M   'P 1'
#
loop_
_entity.id
_entity.type
_entity.pdbx_description
1 polymer ?
#
loop_
_entity_poly.entity_id
_entity_poly.type
_entity_poly.pdbx_seq_one_letter_code
_entity_poly.pdbx_strand_id
1 'polypeptide(L)'
;MNEFIDRQVSMLHRLIGDYRNGALNLNSLIQGIEGVRAVVESDKWKEAVFPIISFIEEINGVALDAKRNLTANEKALIDSSLIELEATMCYLN
;
A
#
# COMPACT_ATOMS: atom_id res chain seq x y z
N MET A 1 -21.39 -7.46 3.76
CA MET A 1 -20.16 -6.70 4.01
C MET A 1 -20.56 -5.37 4.66
N ASN A 2 -19.80 -4.89 5.65
CA ASN A 2 -20.11 -3.64 6.35
C ASN A 2 -19.78 -2.46 5.43
N GLU A 3 -20.70 -1.52 5.21
CA GLU A 3 -20.51 -0.34 4.34
C GLU A 3 -19.20 0.42 4.65
N PHE A 4 -18.78 0.45 5.92
CA PHE A 4 -17.51 1.03 6.32
C PHE A 4 -16.31 0.31 5.68
N ILE A 5 -16.32 -1.02 5.68
CA ILE A 5 -15.26 -1.85 5.11
C ILE A 5 -15.24 -1.73 3.59
N ASP A 6 -16.41 -1.70 2.94
CA ASP A 6 -16.53 -1.53 1.48
C ASP A 6 -15.86 -0.22 1.03
N ARG A 7 -16.03 0.85 1.83
CA ARG A 7 -15.36 2.13 1.60
C ARG A 7 -13.85 2.04 1.80
N GLN A 8 -13.37 1.29 2.79
CA GLN A 8 -11.94 1.07 3.00
C GLN A 8 -11.29 0.30 1.85
N VAL A 9 -11.92 -0.78 1.39
CA VAL A 9 -11.46 -1.56 0.23
C VAL A 9 -11.44 -0.68 -1.03
N SER A 10 -12.52 0.09 -1.26
CA SER A 10 -12.60 1.03 -2.39
C SER A 10 -11.50 2.10 -2.32
N MET A 11 -11.18 2.60 -1.12
CA MET A 11 -10.12 3.58 -0.91
C MET A 11 -8.74 2.98 -1.22
N LEU A 12 -8.47 1.74 -0.80
CA LEU A 12 -7.21 1.07 -1.13
C LEU A 12 -7.04 0.88 -2.65
N HIS A 13 -8.07 0.39 -3.35
CA HIS A 13 -8.01 0.27 -4.82
C HIS A 13 -7.76 1.62 -5.49
N ARG A 14 -8.40 2.68 -5.01
CA ARG A 14 -8.18 4.03 -5.54
C ARG A 14 -6.74 4.50 -5.31
N LEU A 15 -6.20 4.35 -4.10
CA LEU A 15 -4.83 4.74 -3.78
C LEU A 15 -3.81 4.03 -4.69
N ILE A 16 -3.99 2.71 -4.87
CA ILE A 16 -3.14 1.90 -5.75
C ILE A 16 -3.26 2.37 -7.21
N GLY A 17 -4.48 2.63 -7.70
CA GLY A 17 -4.72 3.13 -9.04
C GLY A 17 -4.10 4.52 -9.27
N ASP A 18 -4.29 5.45 -8.33
CA ASP A 18 -3.75 6.80 -8.40
C ASP A 18 -2.21 6.79 -8.40
N TYR A 19 -1.59 5.89 -7.63
CA TYR A 19 -0.14 5.68 -7.66
C TYR A 19 0.34 5.13 -9.01
N ARG A 20 -0.29 4.05 -9.50
CA ARG A 20 0.08 3.42 -10.79
C ARG A 20 -0.07 4.39 -11.97
N ASN A 21 -1.01 5.33 -11.89
CA ASN A 21 -1.22 6.37 -12.91
C ASN A 21 -0.32 7.61 -12.71
N GLY A 22 0.52 7.65 -11.68
CA GLY A 22 1.40 8.78 -11.38
C GLY A 22 0.69 10.01 -10.81
N ALA A 23 -0.60 9.90 -10.44
CA ALA A 23 -1.35 10.96 -9.79
C ALA A 23 -1.03 11.07 -8.28
N LEU A 24 -0.50 10.00 -7.69
CA LEU A 24 -0.07 9.90 -6.30
C LEU A 24 1.39 9.47 -6.21
N ASN A 25 2.18 10.10 -5.34
CA ASN A 25 3.56 9.65 -5.10
C ASN A 25 3.60 8.50 -4.06
N LEU A 26 4.74 7.81 -3.96
CA LEU A 26 4.88 6.63 -3.11
C LEU A 26 4.69 6.93 -1.61
N ASN A 27 5.16 8.08 -1.12
CA ASN A 27 4.93 8.49 0.27
C ASN A 27 3.46 8.64 0.58
N SER A 28 2.70 9.28 -0.31
CA SER A 28 1.27 9.48 -0.15
C SER A 28 0.49 8.16 -0.26
N LEU A 29 0.95 7.21 -1.07
CA LEU A 29 0.41 5.85 -1.10
C LEU A 29 0.59 5.14 0.25
N ILE A 30 1.83 5.10 0.76
CA ILE A 30 2.17 4.48 2.06
C ILE A 30 1.30 5.04 3.18
N GLN A 31 1.22 6.37 3.28
CA GLN A 31 0.38 7.04 4.30
C GLN A 31 -1.10 6.70 4.15
N GLY A 32 -1.61 6.59 2.93
CA GLY A 32 -2.98 6.18 2.67
C GLY A 32 -3.27 4.76 3.15
N ILE A 33 -2.35 3.82 2.89
CA ILE A 33 -2.49 2.42 3.32
C ILE A 33 -2.43 2.33 4.86
N GLU A 34 -1.47 3.00 5.51
CA GLU A 34 -1.40 3.09 6.98
C GLU A 34 -2.66 3.72 7.59
N GLY A 35 -3.23 4.73 6.93
CA GLY A 35 -4.49 5.33 7.33
C GLY A 35 -5.64 4.32 7.36
N VAL A 36 -5.73 3.45 6.34
CA VAL A 36 -6.72 2.36 6.33
C VAL A 36 -6.41 1.32 7.42
N ARG A 37 -5.14 0.94 7.56
CA ARG A 37 -4.64 0.01 8.60
C ARG A 37 -5.03 0.44 10.00
N ALA A 38 -4.96 1.75 10.28
CA ALA A 38 -5.29 2.30 11.59
C ALA A 38 -6.78 2.21 11.95
N VAL A 39 -7.68 2.25 10.96
CA VAL A 39 -9.13 2.34 11.20
C VAL A 39 -9.88 1.01 11.04
N VAL A 40 -9.28 0.02 10.39
CA VAL A 40 -9.87 -1.31 10.25
C VAL A 40 -9.60 -2.15 11.49
N GLU A 41 -10.59 -2.90 11.99
CA GLU A 41 -10.46 -3.74 13.20
C GLU A 41 -10.16 -5.23 12.91
N SER A 42 -9.50 -5.52 11.78
CA SER A 42 -9.10 -6.88 11.40
C SER A 42 -7.62 -7.10 11.70
N ASP A 43 -7.31 -7.77 12.81
CA ASP A 43 -5.93 -8.08 13.20
C ASP A 43 -5.21 -8.92 12.14
N LYS A 44 -5.92 -9.88 11.55
CA LYS A 44 -5.40 -10.70 10.44
C LYS A 44 -4.96 -9.86 9.25
N TRP A 45 -5.75 -8.85 8.89
CA TRP A 45 -5.38 -7.94 7.82
C TRP A 45 -4.21 -7.03 8.23
N LYS A 46 -4.22 -6.49 9.46
CA LYS A 46 -3.11 -5.67 9.98
C LYS A 46 -1.78 -6.41 9.99
N GLU A 47 -1.79 -7.68 10.38
CA GLU A 47 -0.60 -8.54 10.38
C GLU A 47 -0.12 -8.84 8.96
N ALA A 48 -1.04 -9.09 8.03
CA ALA A 48 -0.69 -9.36 6.63
C ALA A 48 -0.16 -8.11 5.91
N VAL A 49 -0.71 -6.94 6.19
CA VAL A 49 -0.36 -5.69 5.49
C VAL A 49 0.94 -5.07 5.99
N PHE A 50 1.26 -5.23 7.27
CA PHE A 50 2.43 -4.62 7.90
C PHE A 50 3.76 -4.92 7.18
N PRO A 51 4.13 -6.19 6.92
CA PRO A 51 5.40 -6.48 6.24
C PRO A 51 5.46 -5.89 4.82
N ILE A 52 4.32 -5.78 4.14
CA ILE A 52 4.23 -5.19 2.80
C ILE A 52 4.54 -3.68 2.87
N ILE A 53 3.92 -2.97 3.81
CA ILE A 53 4.16 -1.53 4.00
C ILE A 53 5.61 -1.28 4.37
N SER A 54 6.16 -2.02 5.35
CA SER A 54 7.54 -1.85 5.80
C SER A 54 8.56 -2.07 4.66
N PHE A 55 8.33 -3.05 3.79
CA PHE A 55 9.19 -3.29 2.63
C PHE A 55 9.14 -2.14 1.60
N ILE A 56 7.93 -1.64 1.30
CA ILE A 56 7.76 -0.49 0.41
C ILE A 56 8.44 0.77 1.01
N GLU A 57 8.28 0.99 2.31
CA GLU A 57 8.92 2.08 3.05
C GLU A 57 10.45 2.00 2.99
N GLU A 58 11.02 0.80 3.15
CA GLU A 58 12.47 0.58 3.06
C GLU A 58 13.01 0.96 1.68
N ILE A 59 12.40 0.44 0.61
CA ILE A 59 12.77 0.76 -0.78
C ILE A 59 12.73 2.27 -1.02
N ASN A 60 11.64 2.90 -0.58
CA ASN A 60 11.43 4.33 -0.75
C ASN A 60 12.45 5.14 0.04
N GLY A 61 12.74 4.76 1.29
CA GLY A 61 13.76 5.37 2.13
C GLY A 61 15.14 5.32 1.49
N VAL A 62 15.56 4.16 0.98
CA VAL A 62 16.83 3.99 0.27
C VAL A 62 16.93 4.90 -0.95
N ALA A 63 15.86 5.04 -1.74
CA ALA A 63 15.85 5.92 -2.90
C ALA A 63 15.94 7.41 -2.52
N LEU A 64 15.20 7.82 -1.48
CA LEU A 64 15.19 9.18 -0.95
C LEU A 64 16.56 9.58 -0.36
N ASP A 65 17.17 8.70 0.45
CA ASP A 65 18.50 8.91 1.03
C ASP A 65 19.57 9.05 -0.05
N ALA A 66 19.46 8.24 -1.11
CA ALA A 66 20.32 8.32 -2.28
C ALA A 66 19.98 9.50 -3.23
N LYS A 67 18.97 10.32 -2.91
CA LYS A 67 18.50 11.47 -3.70
C LYS A 67 18.24 11.12 -5.17
N ARG A 68 17.68 9.94 -5.42
CA ARG A 68 17.37 9.45 -6.76
C ARG A 68 15.93 8.98 -6.85
N ASN A 69 15.48 8.78 -8.08
CA ASN A 69 14.24 8.06 -8.33
C ASN A 69 14.43 6.54 -8.12
N LEU A 70 13.30 5.84 -7.99
CA LEU A 70 13.24 4.39 -8.01
C LEU A 70 13.81 3.84 -9.33
N THR A 71 14.66 2.84 -9.21
CA THR A 71 15.13 2.03 -10.34
C THR A 71 14.00 1.19 -10.92
N ALA A 72 14.19 0.64 -12.12
CA ALA A 72 13.21 -0.26 -12.73
C ALA A 72 12.93 -1.50 -11.86
N ASN A 73 13.96 -2.05 -11.21
CA ASN A 73 13.82 -3.21 -10.34
C ASN A 73 13.02 -2.87 -9.08
N GLU A 74 13.29 -1.73 -8.44
CA GLU A 74 12.54 -1.29 -7.26
C GLU A 74 11.08 -1.00 -7.59
N LYS A 75 10.80 -0.41 -8.75
CA LYS A 75 9.42 -0.23 -9.23
C LYS A 75 8.70 -1.57 -9.40
N ALA A 76 9.36 -2.55 -10.02
CA ALA A 76 8.79 -3.90 -10.18
C ALA A 76 8.53 -4.59 -8.84
N LEU A 77 9.42 -4.41 -7.85
CA LEU A 77 9.22 -4.91 -6.49
C LEU A 77 8.03 -4.25 -5.81
N ILE A 78 7.90 -2.93 -5.92
CA ILE A 78 6.73 -2.20 -5.39
C ILE A 78 5.45 -2.69 -6.07
N ASP A 79 5.43 -2.84 -7.39
CA ASP A 79 4.25 -3.35 -8.09
C ASP A 79 3.85 -4.76 -7.61
N SER A 80 4.81 -5.64 -7.37
CA SER A 80 4.56 -6.96 -6.76
C SER A 80 3.96 -6.84 -5.36
N SER A 81 4.52 -5.97 -4.51
CA SER A 81 4.00 -5.70 -3.17
C SER A 81 2.58 -5.12 -3.20
N LEU A 82 2.23 -4.31 -4.20
CA LEU A 82 0.86 -3.81 -4.36
C LEU A 82 -0.12 -4.90 -4.79
N ILE A 83 0.32 -5.88 -5.59
CA ILE A 83 -0.49 -7.06 -5.92
C ILE A 83 -0.73 -7.91 -4.66
N GLU A 84 0.29 -8.10 -3.83
CA GLU A 84 0.17 -8.80 -2.54
C GLU A 84 -0.79 -8.05 -1.60
N LEU A 85 -0.69 -6.72 -1.53
CA LEU A 85 -1.60 -5.86 -0.78
C LEU A 85 -3.07 -6.07 -1.24
N GLU A 86 -3.33 -6.08 -2.54
CA GLU A 86 -4.65 -6.38 -3.10
C GLU A 86 -5.16 -7.75 -2.66
N ALA A 87 -4.30 -8.78 -2.63
CA ALA A 87 -4.69 -10.09 -2.15
C ALA A 87 -5.05 -10.11 -0.65
N THR A 88 -4.39 -9.30 0.18
CA THR A 88 -4.72 -9.22 1.63
C THR A 88 -6.13 -8.71 1.90
N MET A 89 -6.74 -7.97 0.96
CA MET A 89 -8.08 -7.40 1.14
C MET A 89 -9.16 -8.48 1.34
N CYS A 90 -8.90 -9.74 0.97
CA CYS A 90 -9.80 -10.86 1.27
C CYS A 90 -10.04 -11.07 2.78
N TYR A 91 -9.14 -10.59 3.64
CA TYR A 91 -9.26 -10.64 5.11
C TYR A 91 -10.16 -9.53 5.69
N LEU A 92 -10.73 -8.68 4.83
CA LEU A 92 -11.68 -7.64 5.17
C LEU A 92 -13.14 -8.07 4.92
N ASN A 93 -13.35 -9.18 4.21
CA ASN A 93 -14.69 -9.67 3.83
C ASN A 93 -15.44 -10.34 4.98
#